data_AF-A0AAQ3NPW4-F1
#
_entry.id   AF-A0AAQ3NPW4-F1
#
_cell.length_a   1.000
_cell.length_b   1.000
_cell.length_c   1.000
_cell.angle_alpha   90.00
_cell.angle_beta   90.00
_cell.angle_gamma   90.00
#
_symmetry.space_group_name_H-M   'P 1'
#
loop_
_entity.id
_entity.type
_entity.pdbx_description
1 polymer ?
#
loop_
_entity_poly.entity_id
_entity_poly.type
_entity_poly.pdbx_seq_one_letter_code
_entity_poly.pdbx_strand_id
1 'polypeptide(L)'
;MDIFVDIIQLKKSRKDVPMLCLIDDGQGMNHDEVMKMVSFGHKQSDKVDKDRIGKFGVGFKTGAMRLGRDVLVLTQTTTSRSLAFLSQSLNEGKDNIEIPIVSYCRQGQLMEVDLSMQSEALAKYNLKAIKDFSPFNKYLIGEKAALFGTGTGTQIYIWNLDEWGSKYCLEWHDGLKGGSSFHQGDILIQSKRTRSRPGQISQKVPLDYSLRAYLEIIFLVPRMKISVQRTLVKSRPLSKFLTQTVVETGDILRRPVELILGFSQLEWERANCGMFLYWHGRLIEAYKRVGGMTHSADVGRGVIGVVDVTNLMDDEDGRVWVHNNKQGFQDSEQYACLEQWLSRKVDEYWDNNFDALELNKDNCVFKPDHEWVQCDKCRKWRILPTDFDSRKLPLEWFCFMKPFKGQCSDSEQKMAPGIVNVSTKRSGYACLLKDSNDKKLEGVRKTSGAGFRVWNLEELRTQEGLGLSYSLGMVVLCVTSEGNTRIFWFLISAIPSTADYKSIKYEDAKFPALKRLRKGLWKQ
;
A
#
# COMPACT_ATOMS: atom_id res chain seq x y z
N MET A 1 15.08 9.09 -8.05
CA MET A 1 14.41 9.51 -6.82
C MET A 1 14.32 8.30 -5.94
N ASP A 2 15.00 8.40 -4.81
CA ASP A 2 15.14 7.37 -3.81
C ASP A 2 14.41 7.85 -2.55
N ILE A 3 13.60 6.95 -1.98
CA ILE A 3 12.77 7.21 -0.81
C ILE A 3 13.14 6.20 0.27
N PHE A 4 13.35 6.68 1.49
CA PHE A 4 13.67 5.88 2.66
C PHE A 4 12.57 6.05 3.70
N VAL A 5 12.07 4.93 4.21
CA VAL A 5 11.06 4.86 5.27
C VAL A 5 11.58 3.99 6.41
N ASP A 6 11.98 4.62 7.50
CA ASP A 6 12.62 3.95 8.64
C ASP A 6 11.96 4.38 9.95
N ILE A 7 12.03 3.53 10.97
CA ILE A 7 11.79 3.95 12.35
C ILE A 7 13.13 4.11 13.04
N ILE A 8 13.36 5.31 13.57
CA ILE A 8 14.55 5.67 14.34
C ILE A 8 14.16 5.93 15.78
N GLN A 9 15.10 5.77 16.71
CA GLN A 9 14.93 6.15 18.11
C GLN A 9 15.78 7.38 18.41
N LEU A 10 15.16 8.42 18.97
CA LEU A 10 15.89 9.55 19.53
C LEU A 10 15.66 9.64 21.03
N LYS A 11 16.72 9.98 21.76
CA LYS A 11 16.67 10.15 23.21
C LYS A 11 16.11 11.54 23.55
N LYS A 12 14.98 11.57 24.26
CA LYS A 12 14.45 12.77 24.91
C LYS A 12 14.33 12.51 26.41
N SER A 13 15.01 13.30 27.24
CA SER A 13 14.93 13.21 28.71
C SER A 13 15.16 11.79 29.27
N ARG A 14 16.16 11.08 28.72
CA ARG A 14 16.52 9.68 29.06
C ARG A 14 15.49 8.60 28.67
N LYS A 15 14.45 8.94 27.90
CA LYS A 15 13.53 7.98 27.27
C LYS A 15 13.80 7.92 25.77
N ASP A 16 13.77 6.72 25.21
CA ASP A 16 13.84 6.51 23.76
C ASP A 16 12.46 6.80 23.16
N VAL A 17 12.40 7.75 22.24
CA VAL A 17 11.19 8.13 21.51
C VAL A 17 11.29 7.55 20.11
N PRO A 18 10.44 6.58 19.73
CA PRO A 18 10.40 6.06 18.38
C PRO A 18 9.80 7.11 17.45
N MET A 19 10.41 7.26 16.28
CA MET A 19 10.00 8.22 15.27
C MET A 19 10.01 7.58 13.90
N LEU A 20 8.90 7.75 13.16
CA LEU A 20 8.87 7.41 11.75
C LEU A 20 9.58 8.51 10.95
N CYS A 21 10.51 8.09 10.10
CA CYS A 21 11.30 8.93 9.25
C CYS A 21 10.97 8.64 7.78
N LEU A 22 10.63 9.67 7.01
CA LEU A 22 10.48 9.61 5.56
C LEU A 22 11.48 10.58 4.93
N ILE A 23 12.42 10.06 4.14
CA ILE A 23 13.46 10.86 3.48
C ILE A 23 13.40 10.64 1.99
N ASP A 24 13.41 11.72 1.21
CA ASP A 24 13.55 11.69 -0.24
C ASP A 24 14.68 12.59 -0.73
N ASP A 25 15.31 12.21 -1.84
CA ASP A 25 16.33 12.96 -2.58
C ASP A 25 15.73 13.82 -3.73
N GLY A 26 14.45 14.17 -3.62
CA GLY A 26 13.76 15.02 -4.59
C GLY A 26 14.23 16.48 -4.52
N GLN A 27 13.48 17.40 -5.12
CA GLN A 27 13.97 18.77 -5.35
C GLN A 27 14.02 19.72 -4.13
N GLY A 28 13.49 19.35 -2.96
CA GLY A 28 13.29 20.29 -1.84
C GLY A 28 12.24 21.39 -2.04
N MET A 29 11.63 21.90 -0.97
CA MET A 29 10.66 23.00 -1.02
C MET A 29 11.33 24.31 -0.61
N ASN A 30 11.03 25.41 -1.31
CA ASN A 30 11.37 26.75 -0.84
C ASN A 30 10.42 27.23 0.29
N HIS A 31 10.56 28.48 0.74
CA HIS A 31 9.71 29.02 1.82
C HIS A 31 8.22 29.02 1.48
N ASP A 32 7.83 29.65 0.36
CA ASP A 32 6.43 29.75 -0.08
C ASP A 32 5.80 28.37 -0.29
N GLU A 33 6.61 27.44 -0.78
CA GLU A 33 6.26 26.06 -0.99
C GLU A 33 5.95 25.32 0.32
N VAL A 34 6.78 25.51 1.35
CA VAL A 34 6.53 25.02 2.71
C VAL A 34 5.28 25.67 3.31
N MET A 35 5.07 26.98 3.11
CA MET A 35 3.88 27.68 3.57
C MET A 35 2.60 27.10 2.95
N LYS A 36 2.61 26.82 1.64
CA LYS A 36 1.52 26.15 0.93
C LYS A 36 1.29 24.72 1.45
N MET A 37 2.37 23.98 1.74
CA MET A 37 2.27 22.63 2.31
C MET A 37 1.52 22.61 3.65
N VAL A 38 1.86 23.53 4.56
CA VAL A 38 1.28 23.54 5.92
C VAL A 38 -0.09 24.20 5.99
N SER A 39 -0.42 25.06 5.02
CA SER A 39 -1.71 25.74 4.94
C SER A 39 -2.82 24.82 4.41
N PHE A 40 -4.06 25.03 4.85
CA PHE A 40 -5.23 24.32 4.30
C PHE A 40 -5.77 25.02 3.05
N GLY A 41 -6.45 24.28 2.17
CA GLY A 41 -7.26 24.86 1.09
C GLY A 41 -6.53 25.28 -0.19
N HIS A 42 -5.20 25.10 -0.28
CA HIS A 42 -4.47 25.38 -1.52
C HIS A 42 -4.57 24.17 -2.46
N LYS A 43 -5.55 24.21 -3.38
CA LYS A 43 -5.56 23.34 -4.55
C LYS A 43 -4.44 23.80 -5.48
N GLN A 44 -3.79 22.86 -6.17
CA GLN A 44 -2.88 23.23 -7.26
C GLN A 44 -3.66 24.04 -8.30
N SER A 45 -3.02 25.05 -8.89
CA SER A 45 -3.61 25.75 -10.04
C SER A 45 -3.76 24.77 -11.21
N ASP A 46 -4.81 24.92 -12.01
CA ASP A 46 -5.15 24.03 -13.13
C ASP A 46 -4.09 23.98 -14.25
N LYS A 47 -3.03 24.80 -14.14
CA LYS A 47 -1.90 24.85 -15.08
C LYS A 47 -0.84 23.76 -14.85
N VAL A 48 -1.00 22.92 -13.83
CA VAL A 48 0.03 21.97 -13.43
C VAL A 48 -0.30 20.54 -13.91
N ASP A 49 0.71 19.91 -14.51
CA ASP A 49 0.83 18.50 -14.92
C ASP A 49 -0.33 17.58 -14.47
N LYS A 50 -1.14 17.15 -15.46
CA LYS A 50 -2.34 16.32 -15.25
C LYS A 50 -2.00 14.95 -14.64
N ASP A 51 -0.78 14.48 -14.81
CA ASP A 51 -0.34 13.15 -14.36
C ASP A 51 0.06 13.12 -12.87
N ARG A 52 -0.13 14.24 -12.13
CA ARG A 52 0.15 14.30 -10.70
C ARG A 52 -0.94 13.61 -9.89
N ILE A 53 -0.52 12.67 -9.04
CA ILE A 53 -1.38 12.02 -8.03
C ILE A 53 -1.99 13.05 -7.05
N GLY A 54 -1.37 14.22 -6.89
CA GLY A 54 -1.76 15.23 -5.91
C GLY A 54 -2.79 16.25 -6.32
N LYS A 55 -4.06 16.04 -5.99
CA LYS A 55 -5.11 16.99 -6.37
C LYS A 55 -5.75 17.77 -5.21
N PHE A 56 -5.74 17.22 -3.99
CA PHE A 56 -6.54 17.79 -2.88
C PHE A 56 -5.78 18.74 -1.93
N GLY A 57 -4.44 18.72 -1.90
CA GLY A 57 -3.63 19.63 -1.06
C GLY A 57 -3.70 19.39 0.46
N VAL A 58 -4.28 18.28 0.94
CA VAL A 58 -4.61 18.09 2.38
C VAL A 58 -3.83 17.05 3.19
N GLY A 59 -2.97 16.20 2.65
CA GLY A 59 -2.62 14.98 3.42
C GLY A 59 -1.21 14.53 3.52
N PHE A 60 -0.27 15.43 3.25
CA PHE A 60 0.75 15.53 4.28
C PHE A 60 0.09 15.79 5.65
N LYS A 61 -0.81 16.78 5.77
CA LYS A 61 -1.44 17.13 7.05
C LYS A 61 -2.29 15.98 7.62
N THR A 62 -3.26 15.46 6.87
CA THR A 62 -4.09 14.33 7.33
C THR A 62 -3.30 13.04 7.56
N GLY A 63 -2.30 12.75 6.72
CA GLY A 63 -1.50 11.53 6.85
C GLY A 63 -0.52 11.58 8.02
N ALA A 64 0.22 12.69 8.16
CA ALA A 64 1.21 12.85 9.22
C ALA A 64 0.54 12.97 10.60
N MET A 65 -0.55 13.75 10.71
CA MET A 65 -1.32 13.88 11.96
C MET A 65 -2.09 12.62 12.35
N ARG A 66 -2.22 11.65 11.44
CA ARG A 66 -2.76 10.33 11.80
C ARG A 66 -1.71 9.46 12.47
N LEU A 67 -0.47 9.51 11.97
CA LEU A 67 0.57 8.59 12.42
C LEU A 67 1.13 8.99 13.78
N GLY A 68 1.22 10.29 14.03
CA GLY A 68 1.66 10.81 15.31
C GLY A 68 1.19 12.23 15.54
N ARG A 69 1.37 12.68 16.79
CA ARG A 69 0.91 13.99 17.24
C ARG A 69 1.80 15.14 16.77
N ASP A 70 3.07 14.85 16.47
CA ASP A 70 4.07 15.88 16.18
C ASP A 70 4.96 15.50 14.99
N VAL A 71 5.24 16.49 14.14
CA VAL A 71 5.93 16.31 12.87
C VAL A 71 6.92 17.45 12.64
N LEU A 72 8.18 17.11 12.39
CA LEU A 72 9.20 18.04 11.91
C LEU A 72 9.49 17.74 10.44
N VAL A 73 9.34 18.75 9.59
CA VAL A 73 9.76 18.71 8.19
C VAL A 73 11.01 19.53 8.05
N LEU A 74 12.03 18.94 7.46
CA LEU A 74 13.24 19.60 7.03
C LEU A 74 13.36 19.42 5.52
N THR A 75 13.59 20.48 4.78
CA THR A 75 13.65 20.42 3.31
C THR A 75 14.72 21.33 2.77
N GLN A 76 15.36 20.94 1.67
CA GLN A 76 16.47 21.66 1.06
C GLN A 76 16.37 21.64 -0.45
N THR A 77 16.31 22.83 -1.04
CA THR A 77 16.52 23.07 -2.48
C THR A 77 17.99 23.37 -2.75
N THR A 78 18.32 23.69 -4.01
CA THR A 78 19.66 24.16 -4.38
C THR A 78 20.01 25.51 -3.75
N THR A 79 19.02 26.35 -3.42
CA THR A 79 19.21 27.74 -2.98
C THR A 79 18.68 28.02 -1.57
N SER A 80 17.86 27.14 -1.00
CA SER A 80 17.18 27.38 0.28
C SER A 80 17.00 26.12 1.10
N ARG A 81 16.79 26.29 2.41
CA ARG A 81 16.45 25.22 3.35
C ARG A 81 15.39 25.74 4.30
N SER A 82 14.40 24.92 4.61
CA SER A 82 13.33 25.30 5.53
C SER A 82 13.07 24.18 6.55
N LEU A 83 12.77 24.59 7.78
CA LEU A 83 12.21 23.77 8.84
C LEU A 83 10.74 24.16 8.99
N ALA A 84 9.85 23.19 9.13
CA ALA A 84 8.46 23.42 9.53
C ALA A 84 8.06 22.43 10.60
N PHE A 85 7.45 22.92 11.68
CA PHE A 85 7.07 22.11 12.83
C PHE A 85 5.57 22.11 13.04
N LEU A 86 4.91 20.99 12.75
CA LEU A 86 3.49 20.79 12.95
C LEU A 86 3.32 19.94 14.20
N SER A 87 2.90 20.56 15.30
CA SER A 87 2.84 19.90 16.60
C SER A 87 1.51 20.13 17.30
N GLN A 88 0.83 19.05 17.65
CA GLN A 88 -0.33 19.12 18.53
C GLN A 88 0.10 19.44 19.97
N SER A 89 1.27 18.97 20.40
CA SER A 89 1.78 19.26 21.75
C SER A 89 2.13 20.75 21.95
N LEU A 90 2.71 21.42 20.95
CA LEU A 90 2.95 22.87 20.99
C LEU A 90 1.65 23.69 21.03
N ASN A 91 0.60 23.18 20.38
CA ASN A 91 -0.68 23.85 20.22
C ASN A 91 -1.73 23.41 21.25
N GLU A 92 -1.33 22.62 22.25
CA GLU A 92 -2.22 22.17 23.30
C GLU A 92 -2.70 23.36 24.14
N GLY A 93 -4.02 23.50 24.26
CA GLY A 93 -4.64 24.62 24.97
C GLY A 93 -4.64 25.97 24.23
N LYS A 94 -4.11 26.06 22.99
CA LYS A 94 -4.18 27.27 22.17
C LYS A 94 -5.45 27.32 21.33
N ASP A 95 -6.00 28.52 21.15
CA ASP A 95 -7.15 28.74 20.27
C ASP A 95 -6.74 28.81 18.79
N ASN A 96 -5.59 29.41 18.51
CA ASN A 96 -5.00 29.53 17.18
C ASN A 96 -3.84 28.56 17.03
N ILE A 97 -3.72 27.96 15.84
CA ILE A 97 -2.65 27.02 15.53
C ILE A 97 -1.43 27.80 15.09
N GLU A 98 -0.33 27.57 15.80
CA GLU A 98 0.99 28.08 15.52
C GLU A 98 1.84 26.99 14.84
N ILE A 99 2.49 27.35 13.73
CA ILE A 99 3.37 26.45 12.99
C ILE A 99 4.73 27.11 12.86
N PRO A 100 5.69 26.82 13.77
CA PRO A 100 7.03 27.38 13.69
C PRO A 100 7.69 26.98 12.38
N ILE A 101 8.10 27.99 11.60
CA ILE A 101 8.83 27.83 10.34
C ILE A 101 10.11 28.64 10.42
N VAL A 102 11.21 28.04 9.96
CA VAL A 102 12.52 28.69 9.92
C VAL A 102 13.11 28.45 8.56
N SER A 103 13.27 29.52 7.78
CA SER A 103 13.86 29.47 6.46
C SER A 103 15.28 30.03 6.43
N TYR A 104 16.08 29.40 5.58
CA TYR A 104 17.47 29.71 5.32
C TYR A 104 17.67 29.88 3.83
N CYS A 105 18.52 30.83 3.44
CA CYS A 105 18.98 31.02 2.08
C CYS A 105 20.47 30.65 1.97
N ARG A 106 20.87 30.15 0.80
CA ARG A 106 22.26 29.81 0.53
C ARG A 106 23.03 31.08 0.19
N GLN A 107 24.03 31.41 1.01
CA GLN A 107 24.96 32.50 0.77
C GLN A 107 26.38 31.92 0.68
N GLY A 108 26.90 31.84 -0.56
CA GLY A 108 28.15 31.14 -0.83
C GLY A 108 28.06 29.66 -0.46
N GLN A 109 28.93 29.21 0.46
CA GLN A 109 28.96 27.82 0.95
C GLN A 109 28.12 27.60 2.22
N LEU A 110 27.55 28.66 2.79
CA LEU A 110 26.82 28.60 4.06
C LEU A 110 25.32 28.75 3.84
N MET A 111 24.54 28.16 4.75
CA MET A 111 23.09 28.36 4.85
C MET A 111 22.84 29.33 5.99
N GLU A 112 22.39 30.54 5.66
CA GLU A 112 22.10 31.60 6.63
C GLU A 112 20.61 31.82 6.77
N VAL A 113 20.18 32.38 7.90
CA VAL A 113 18.75 32.69 8.13
C VAL A 113 18.28 33.67 7.06
N ASP A 114 17.17 33.36 6.41
CA ASP A 114 16.65 34.19 5.33
C ASP A 114 15.90 35.40 5.89
N LEU A 115 16.60 36.54 5.98
CA LEU A 115 16.04 37.80 6.49
C LEU A 115 14.97 38.42 5.57
N SER A 116 14.87 37.95 4.31
CA SER A 116 13.80 38.42 3.39
C SER A 116 12.45 37.78 3.71
N MET A 117 12.46 36.59 4.32
CA MET A 117 11.26 35.82 4.65
C MET A 117 10.84 36.00 6.12
N GLN A 118 11.78 36.27 7.03
CA GLN A 118 11.53 36.32 8.47
C GLN A 118 12.54 37.20 9.21
N SER A 119 12.13 37.80 10.33
CA SER A 119 13.07 38.52 11.20
C SER A 119 13.95 37.55 12.00
N GLU A 120 15.14 38.00 12.41
CA GLU A 120 16.03 37.19 13.25
C GLU A 120 15.39 36.85 14.61
N ALA A 121 14.59 37.76 15.16
CA ALA A 121 13.84 37.53 16.39
C ALA A 121 12.80 36.41 16.22
N LEU A 122 12.04 36.43 15.12
CA LEU A 122 11.05 35.39 14.81
C LEU A 122 11.73 34.03 14.57
N ALA A 123 12.85 34.03 13.84
CA ALA A 123 13.64 32.82 13.61
C ALA A 123 14.12 32.20 14.93
N LYS A 124 14.66 33.03 15.84
CA LYS A 124 15.11 32.59 17.18
C LYS A 124 13.96 32.06 18.02
N TYR A 125 12.80 32.72 17.99
CA TYR A 125 11.59 32.28 18.68
C TYR A 125 11.10 30.93 18.14
N ASN A 126 11.00 30.76 16.82
CA ASN A 126 10.57 29.51 16.20
C ASN A 126 11.55 28.35 16.47
N LEU A 127 12.86 28.60 16.39
CA LEU A 127 13.87 27.60 16.76
C LEU A 127 13.78 27.21 18.24
N LYS A 128 13.49 28.17 19.13
CA LYS A 128 13.26 27.89 20.55
C LYS A 128 12.03 27.02 20.75
N ALA A 129 10.91 27.33 20.09
CA ALA A 129 9.70 26.51 20.14
C ALA A 129 9.96 25.07 19.65
N ILE A 130 10.69 24.90 18.54
CA ILE A 130 11.09 23.56 18.06
C ILE A 130 11.93 22.84 19.12
N LYS A 131 12.92 23.50 19.70
CA LYS A 131 13.81 22.89 20.71
C LYS A 131 13.05 22.47 21.97
N ASP A 132 12.12 23.30 22.44
CA ASP A 132 11.42 23.07 23.70
C ASP A 132 10.36 21.97 23.58
N PHE A 133 9.69 21.87 22.41
CA PHE A 133 8.58 20.94 22.20
C PHE A 133 8.95 19.68 21.40
N SER A 134 10.08 19.63 20.70
CA SER A 134 10.52 18.44 19.95
C SER A 134 11.69 17.70 20.62
N PRO A 135 12.01 16.46 20.18
CA PRO A 135 13.27 15.80 20.52
C PRO A 135 14.51 16.44 19.86
N PHE A 136 14.31 17.38 18.92
CA PHE A 136 15.39 17.94 18.11
C PHE A 136 16.01 19.17 18.77
N ASN A 137 17.29 19.05 19.12
CA ASN A 137 18.11 20.19 19.50
C ASN A 137 18.92 20.71 18.29
N LYS A 138 19.68 21.80 18.49
CA LYS A 138 20.52 22.41 17.44
C LYS A 138 21.47 21.40 16.78
N TYR A 139 22.06 20.47 17.55
CA TYR A 139 22.98 19.47 17.04
C TYR A 139 22.27 18.42 16.18
N LEU A 140 21.12 17.91 16.63
CA LEU A 140 20.31 16.95 15.88
C LEU A 140 19.77 17.55 14.59
N ILE A 141 19.31 18.80 14.61
CA ILE A 141 18.90 19.52 13.40
C ILE A 141 20.08 19.64 12.43
N GLY A 142 21.26 19.99 12.93
CA GLY A 142 22.49 20.06 12.12
C GLY A 142 22.89 18.72 11.53
N GLU A 143 22.84 17.64 12.31
CA GLU A 143 23.11 16.27 11.87
C GLU A 143 22.15 15.86 10.75
N LYS A 144 20.85 16.11 10.91
CA LYS A 144 19.85 15.77 9.87
C LYS A 144 19.99 16.66 8.64
N ALA A 145 20.31 17.94 8.80
CA ALA A 145 20.60 18.83 7.69
C ALA A 145 21.87 18.41 6.91
N ALA A 146 22.86 17.83 7.58
CA ALA A 146 24.06 17.32 6.93
C ALA A 146 23.78 16.14 5.99
N LEU A 147 22.70 15.38 6.21
CA LEU A 147 22.31 14.26 5.35
C LEU A 147 21.98 14.68 3.91
N PHE A 148 21.60 15.94 3.67
CA PHE A 148 21.42 16.42 2.30
C PHE A 148 22.74 16.55 1.54
N GLY A 149 23.86 16.75 2.24
CA GLY A 149 25.13 17.13 1.64
C GLY A 149 24.96 18.33 0.70
N THR A 150 25.43 18.18 -0.54
CA THR A 150 25.24 19.16 -1.64
C THR A 150 23.93 18.99 -2.40
N GLY A 151 23.18 17.93 -2.13
CA GLY A 151 21.94 17.56 -2.83
C GLY A 151 20.71 18.33 -2.37
N THR A 152 19.56 17.90 -2.86
CA THR A 152 18.25 18.42 -2.51
C THR A 152 17.39 17.31 -1.91
N GLY A 153 16.31 17.67 -1.21
CA GLY A 153 15.39 16.67 -0.69
C GLY A 153 14.42 17.16 0.37
N THR A 154 13.69 16.20 0.93
CA THR A 154 12.82 16.41 2.09
C THR A 154 13.05 15.30 3.11
N GLN A 155 13.04 15.65 4.37
CA GLN A 155 13.10 14.74 5.50
C GLN A 155 11.92 15.06 6.42
N ILE A 156 11.10 14.07 6.70
CA ILE A 156 9.93 14.18 7.57
C ILE A 156 10.13 13.25 8.75
N TYR A 157 10.02 13.78 9.95
CA TYR A 157 10.14 13.06 11.20
C TYR A 157 8.82 13.15 11.97
N ILE A 158 8.21 12.03 12.28
CA ILE A 158 6.92 11.93 12.94
C ILE A 158 7.11 11.16 14.24
N TRP A 159 6.66 11.70 15.36
CA TRP A 159 6.76 11.06 16.67
C TRP A 159 5.50 11.27 17.51
N ASN A 160 5.54 10.75 18.75
CA ASN A 160 4.35 10.57 19.56
C ASN A 160 3.32 9.79 18.75
N LEU A 161 3.77 8.62 18.28
CA LEU A 161 3.02 7.73 17.40
C LEU A 161 1.79 7.18 18.12
N ASP A 162 0.76 6.86 17.35
CA ASP A 162 -0.48 6.33 17.90
C ASP A 162 -0.27 5.02 18.69
N GLU A 163 -0.82 5.00 19.91
CA GLU A 163 -0.74 3.88 20.85
C GLU A 163 -2.09 3.15 20.94
N TRP A 164 -2.03 1.83 21.06
CA TRP A 164 -3.14 0.93 21.36
C TRP A 164 -2.86 0.22 22.68
N GLY A 165 -3.50 0.69 23.76
CA GLY A 165 -3.20 0.22 25.11
C GLY A 165 -1.80 0.66 25.53
N SER A 166 -0.93 -0.30 25.85
CA SER A 166 0.46 -0.05 26.26
C SER A 166 1.49 -0.21 25.13
N LYS A 167 1.05 -0.42 23.89
CA LYS A 167 1.91 -0.67 22.71
C LYS A 167 1.58 0.30 21.59
N TYR A 168 2.50 0.49 20.65
CA TYR A 168 2.25 1.27 19.44
C TYR A 168 1.37 0.49 18.44
N CYS A 169 0.52 1.21 17.70
CA CYS A 169 -0.27 0.63 16.62
C CYS A 169 0.59 0.01 15.50
N LEU A 170 1.83 0.50 15.37
CA LEU A 170 2.83 0.01 14.44
C LEU A 170 3.84 -0.88 15.18
N GLU A 171 4.23 -1.97 14.54
CA GLU A 171 5.35 -2.83 14.91
C GLU A 171 6.42 -2.69 13.85
N TRP A 172 7.70 -2.64 14.23
CA TRP A 172 8.79 -2.54 13.27
C TRP A 172 9.87 -3.55 13.58
N HIS A 173 10.41 -4.13 12.52
CA HIS A 173 11.45 -5.14 12.60
C HIS A 173 12.65 -4.65 11.82
N ASP A 174 13.78 -4.54 12.51
CA ASP A 174 15.06 -4.34 11.87
C ASP A 174 15.37 -5.61 11.06
N GLY A 175 15.72 -5.45 9.79
CA GLY A 175 16.25 -6.57 9.00
C GLY A 175 17.53 -7.09 9.64
N LEU A 176 17.82 -8.40 9.54
CA LEU A 176 19.07 -8.93 10.09
C LEU A 176 20.25 -8.26 9.38
N LYS A 177 21.18 -7.70 10.16
CA LYS A 177 22.46 -7.22 9.65
C LYS A 177 23.33 -8.43 9.28
N GLY A 178 23.21 -8.87 8.04
CA GLY A 178 24.06 -9.94 7.51
C GLY A 178 23.47 -10.58 6.28
N GLY A 179 23.48 -9.85 5.15
CA GLY A 179 23.42 -10.33 3.75
C GLY A 179 22.35 -11.32 3.30
N SER A 180 21.60 -11.94 4.21
CA SER A 180 20.67 -13.02 3.94
C SER A 180 19.32 -12.42 3.55
N SER A 181 18.77 -12.88 2.43
CA SER A 181 17.49 -12.43 1.90
C SER A 181 16.29 -12.79 2.78
N PHE A 182 16.50 -13.55 3.86
CA PHE A 182 15.44 -14.18 4.67
C PHE A 182 14.86 -13.26 5.74
N HIS A 183 15.53 -12.17 6.10
CA HIS A 183 15.05 -11.21 7.11
C HIS A 183 15.18 -9.78 6.61
N GLN A 184 14.29 -9.38 5.71
CA GLN A 184 14.15 -7.99 5.28
C GLN A 184 13.39 -7.19 6.33
N GLY A 185 13.87 -5.98 6.65
CA GLY A 185 13.18 -5.12 7.61
C GLY A 185 11.81 -4.67 7.11
N ASP A 186 10.86 -4.49 8.02
CA ASP A 186 9.48 -4.09 7.67
C ASP A 186 8.84 -3.25 8.79
N ILE A 187 7.75 -2.57 8.43
CA ILE A 187 6.87 -1.85 9.35
C ILE A 187 5.47 -2.45 9.16
N LEU A 188 4.96 -3.05 10.23
CA LEU A 188 3.71 -3.78 10.26
C LEU A 188 2.64 -3.02 11.06
N ILE A 189 1.38 -3.19 10.70
CA ILE A 189 0.27 -2.91 11.60
C ILE A 189 0.22 -4.04 12.63
N GLN A 190 0.32 -3.68 13.92
CA GLN A 190 0.40 -4.66 15.00
C GLN A 190 -0.83 -5.60 15.06
N SER A 191 -2.03 -5.07 14.77
CA SER A 191 -3.25 -5.88 14.78
C SER A 191 -3.27 -6.97 13.71
N LYS A 192 -2.48 -6.81 12.64
CA LYS A 192 -2.49 -7.66 11.42
C LYS A 192 -3.91 -7.93 10.90
N ARG A 193 -4.81 -6.97 11.13
CA ARG A 193 -6.23 -7.12 10.81
C ARG A 193 -6.41 -7.05 9.30
N THR A 194 -6.91 -8.14 8.74
CA THR A 194 -7.31 -8.22 7.34
C THR A 194 -8.55 -7.36 7.11
N ARG A 195 -8.60 -6.65 5.98
CA ARG A 195 -9.78 -5.87 5.60
C ARG A 195 -10.91 -6.81 5.21
N SER A 196 -12.12 -6.48 5.66
CA SER A 196 -13.32 -7.18 5.21
C SER A 196 -13.56 -6.87 3.74
N ARG A 197 -13.68 -7.93 2.93
CA ARG A 197 -14.07 -7.87 1.51
C ARG A 197 -15.13 -8.95 1.28
N PRO A 198 -16.21 -8.67 0.54
CA PRO A 198 -17.22 -9.69 0.22
C PRO A 198 -16.59 -10.93 -0.42
N GLY A 199 -17.01 -12.13 -0.03
CA GLY A 199 -16.46 -13.39 -0.58
C GLY A 199 -15.02 -13.73 -0.14
N GLN A 200 -14.36 -12.93 0.70
CA GLN A 200 -12.99 -13.21 1.13
C GLN A 200 -12.95 -14.22 2.29
N ILE A 201 -12.32 -15.37 2.03
CA ILE A 201 -12.02 -16.40 3.05
C ILE A 201 -10.61 -16.29 3.62
N SER A 202 -9.69 -15.68 2.87
CA SER A 202 -8.30 -15.55 3.31
C SER A 202 -8.19 -14.73 4.59
N GLN A 203 -7.49 -15.31 5.56
CA GLN A 203 -7.11 -14.63 6.79
C GLN A 203 -5.75 -13.92 6.67
N LYS A 204 -5.04 -14.10 5.55
CA LYS A 204 -3.70 -13.56 5.34
C LYS A 204 -3.64 -12.77 4.03
N VAL A 205 -3.84 -11.46 4.17
CA VAL A 205 -3.61 -10.49 3.09
C VAL A 205 -2.47 -9.58 3.52
N PRO A 206 -1.20 -9.90 3.17
CA PRO A 206 -0.04 -9.10 3.59
C PRO A 206 -0.16 -7.62 3.26
N LEU A 207 -0.83 -7.30 2.15
CA LEU A 207 -1.11 -5.94 1.72
C LEU A 207 -1.85 -5.09 2.76
N ASP A 208 -2.64 -5.73 3.63
CA ASP A 208 -3.45 -5.04 4.62
C ASP A 208 -2.66 -4.63 5.86
N TYR A 209 -1.48 -5.22 6.11
CA TYR A 209 -0.73 -5.00 7.34
C TYR A 209 0.79 -4.85 7.19
N SER A 210 1.40 -5.20 6.06
CA SER A 210 2.84 -5.02 5.79
C SER A 210 3.08 -3.85 4.86
N LEU A 211 3.84 -2.85 5.33
CA LEU A 211 4.20 -1.70 4.52
C LEU A 211 5.06 -2.12 3.32
N ARG A 212 6.00 -3.05 3.51
CA ARG A 212 6.81 -3.61 2.42
C ARG A 212 5.93 -4.24 1.35
N ALA A 213 5.03 -5.16 1.71
CA ALA A 213 4.14 -5.82 0.76
C ALA A 213 3.26 -4.80 0.03
N TYR A 214 2.83 -3.75 0.73
CA TYR A 214 2.08 -2.65 0.14
C TYR A 214 2.87 -1.87 -0.92
N LEU A 215 4.11 -1.49 -0.59
CA LEU A 215 4.99 -0.73 -1.47
C LEU A 215 5.48 -1.52 -2.68
N GLU A 216 5.44 -2.86 -2.65
CA GLU A 216 5.79 -3.69 -3.82
C GLU A 216 4.88 -3.38 -5.02
N ILE A 217 3.58 -3.16 -4.80
CA ILE A 217 2.58 -3.04 -5.88
C ILE A 217 1.91 -1.66 -5.92
N ILE A 218 2.38 -0.71 -5.13
CA ILE A 218 1.73 0.59 -4.93
C ILE A 218 1.62 1.42 -6.21
N PHE A 219 2.55 1.19 -7.15
CA PHE A 219 2.60 1.84 -8.45
C PHE A 219 2.44 0.83 -9.58
N LEU A 220 1.63 1.20 -10.57
CA LEU A 220 1.46 0.44 -11.80
C LEU A 220 2.79 0.30 -12.55
N VAL A 221 3.51 1.41 -12.67
CA VAL A 221 4.85 1.49 -13.28
C VAL A 221 5.82 2.11 -12.26
N PRO A 222 6.50 1.30 -11.44
CA PRO A 222 7.40 1.81 -10.42
C PRO A 222 8.63 2.45 -11.06
N ARG A 223 8.86 3.74 -10.79
CA ARG A 223 10.06 4.50 -11.23
C ARG A 223 10.96 4.94 -10.10
N MET A 224 10.42 5.07 -8.90
CA MET A 224 11.16 5.45 -7.70
C MET A 224 11.69 4.21 -6.97
N LYS A 225 12.86 4.36 -6.32
CA LYS A 225 13.38 3.32 -5.43
C LYS A 225 12.89 3.60 -4.03
N ILE A 226 12.26 2.61 -3.39
CA ILE A 226 11.73 2.77 -2.03
C ILE A 226 12.42 1.75 -1.12
N SER A 227 12.98 2.20 -0.01
CA SER A 227 13.58 1.36 1.02
C SER A 227 12.77 1.45 2.30
N VAL A 228 12.51 0.31 2.93
CA VAL A 228 11.88 0.22 4.25
C VAL A 228 12.85 -0.44 5.20
N GLN A 229 13.07 0.16 6.37
CA GLN A 229 14.03 -0.34 7.37
C GLN A 229 15.39 -0.67 6.72
N ARG A 230 15.91 0.31 5.98
CA ARG A 230 17.18 0.28 5.22
C ARG A 230 17.29 -0.78 4.13
N THR A 231 16.22 -1.51 3.85
CA THR A 231 16.22 -2.58 2.84
C THR A 231 15.33 -2.19 1.67
N LEU A 232 15.89 -2.19 0.46
CA LEU A 232 15.17 -1.88 -0.77
C LEU A 232 13.93 -2.78 -0.93
N VAL A 233 12.79 -2.17 -1.24
CA VAL A 233 11.56 -2.87 -1.61
C VAL A 233 11.67 -3.30 -3.06
N LYS A 234 11.39 -4.57 -3.33
CA LYS A 234 11.40 -5.11 -4.69
C LYS A 234 10.06 -4.78 -5.36
N SER A 235 9.96 -3.61 -5.98
CA SER A 235 8.76 -3.21 -6.70
C SER A 235 8.40 -4.20 -7.81
N ARG A 236 7.12 -4.51 -7.92
CA ARG A 236 6.55 -5.52 -8.81
C ARG A 236 5.41 -4.90 -9.61
N PRO A 237 5.63 -4.55 -10.90
CA PRO A 237 4.53 -4.24 -11.80
C PRO A 237 3.62 -5.48 -11.92
N LEU A 238 2.50 -5.47 -11.20
CA LEU A 238 1.70 -6.66 -10.90
C LEU A 238 1.29 -7.45 -12.15
N SER A 239 0.91 -6.77 -13.22
CA SER A 239 0.51 -7.39 -14.50
C SER A 239 1.60 -8.27 -15.12
N LYS A 240 2.89 -8.01 -14.85
CA LYS A 240 4.02 -8.79 -15.38
C LYS A 240 4.32 -10.07 -14.60
N PHE A 241 3.67 -10.27 -13.45
CA PHE A 241 3.87 -11.44 -12.59
C PHE A 241 2.69 -12.42 -12.62
N LEU A 242 1.73 -12.19 -13.51
CA LEU A 242 0.60 -13.06 -13.74
C LEU A 242 0.93 -14.08 -14.82
N THR A 243 0.29 -15.25 -14.75
CA THR A 243 0.30 -16.30 -15.78
C THR A 243 -1.06 -16.38 -16.47
N GLN A 244 -1.15 -17.01 -17.64
CA GLN A 244 -2.41 -17.09 -18.41
C GLN A 244 -3.03 -15.71 -18.66
N THR A 245 -2.20 -14.71 -18.98
CA THR A 245 -2.66 -13.33 -19.05
C THR A 245 -3.50 -13.07 -20.29
N VAL A 246 -4.65 -12.42 -20.11
CA VAL A 246 -5.52 -11.93 -21.18
C VAL A 246 -5.65 -10.41 -21.05
N VAL A 247 -5.57 -9.71 -22.18
CA VAL A 247 -5.79 -8.27 -22.25
C VAL A 247 -7.16 -8.04 -22.88
N GLU A 248 -8.05 -7.43 -22.11
CA GLU A 248 -9.41 -7.08 -22.51
C GLU A 248 -9.51 -5.57 -22.65
N THR A 249 -9.87 -5.11 -23.85
CA THR A 249 -10.14 -3.69 -24.12
C THR A 249 -11.64 -3.46 -24.21
N GLY A 250 -12.13 -2.37 -23.64
CA GLY A 250 -13.52 -1.98 -23.77
C GLY A 250 -13.72 -0.48 -23.69
N ASP A 251 -14.92 -0.03 -24.00
CA ASP A 251 -15.34 1.36 -23.86
C ASP A 251 -16.41 1.48 -22.79
N ILE A 252 -16.14 2.28 -21.77
CA ILE A 252 -17.09 2.60 -20.71
C ILE A 252 -17.41 4.08 -20.82
N LEU A 253 -18.67 4.43 -21.08
CA LEU A 253 -19.10 5.83 -21.24
C LEU A 253 -18.25 6.60 -22.27
N ARG A 254 -17.91 5.96 -23.40
CA ARG A 254 -17.04 6.48 -24.48
C ARG A 254 -15.59 6.73 -24.08
N ARG A 255 -15.13 6.12 -22.99
CA ARG A 255 -13.76 6.20 -22.53
C ARG A 255 -13.12 4.82 -22.63
N PRO A 256 -11.97 4.69 -23.31
CA PRO A 256 -11.31 3.41 -23.46
C PRO A 256 -10.73 2.97 -22.12
N VAL A 257 -10.92 1.70 -21.81
CA VAL A 257 -10.40 1.04 -20.61
C VAL A 257 -9.74 -0.27 -21.03
N GLU A 258 -8.54 -0.51 -20.50
CA GLU A 258 -7.78 -1.74 -20.70
C GLU A 258 -7.65 -2.48 -19.37
N LEU A 259 -8.07 -3.75 -19.38
CA LEU A 259 -7.97 -4.67 -18.26
C LEU A 259 -6.98 -5.77 -18.61
N ILE A 260 -6.02 -6.00 -17.72
CA ILE A 260 -5.15 -7.16 -17.79
C ILE A 260 -5.62 -8.15 -16.73
N LEU A 261 -6.13 -9.30 -17.16
CA LEU A 261 -6.47 -10.43 -16.31
C LEU A 261 -5.36 -11.47 -16.33
N GLY A 262 -5.21 -12.21 -15.26
CA GLY A 262 -4.34 -13.37 -15.22
C GLY A 262 -4.40 -14.09 -13.88
N PHE A 263 -3.68 -15.20 -13.81
CA PHE A 263 -3.60 -16.06 -12.64
C PHE A 263 -2.32 -15.82 -11.83
N SER A 264 -2.40 -15.93 -10.52
CA SER A 264 -1.26 -15.88 -9.60
C SER A 264 -1.29 -17.08 -8.66
N GLN A 265 -0.29 -17.96 -8.80
CA GLN A 265 -0.13 -19.13 -7.92
C GLN A 265 0.02 -18.75 -6.44
N LEU A 266 0.74 -17.65 -6.16
CA LEU A 266 0.92 -17.18 -4.79
C LEU A 266 -0.40 -16.74 -4.17
N GLU A 267 -1.24 -16.05 -4.94
CA GLU A 267 -2.53 -15.58 -4.46
C GLU A 267 -3.54 -16.74 -4.40
N TRP A 268 -3.42 -17.73 -5.28
CA TRP A 268 -4.16 -18.98 -5.18
C TRP A 268 -3.89 -19.69 -3.85
N GLU A 269 -2.63 -19.92 -3.49
CA GLU A 269 -2.24 -20.58 -2.23
C GLU A 269 -2.78 -19.84 -1.00
N ARG A 270 -2.82 -18.51 -1.08
CA ARG A 270 -3.37 -17.65 -0.03
C ARG A 270 -4.89 -17.53 -0.04
N ALA A 271 -5.58 -18.15 -1.00
CA ALA A 271 -7.02 -17.98 -1.21
C ALA A 271 -7.44 -16.51 -1.44
N ASN A 272 -6.60 -15.76 -2.16
CA ASN A 272 -6.81 -14.38 -2.55
C ASN A 272 -7.15 -14.29 -4.04
N CYS A 273 -7.91 -13.26 -4.40
CA CYS A 273 -8.16 -12.83 -5.77
C CYS A 273 -8.77 -11.43 -5.78
N GLY A 274 -8.98 -10.87 -6.97
CA GLY A 274 -9.68 -9.62 -7.18
C GLY A 274 -8.89 -8.59 -7.97
N MET A 275 -9.51 -7.45 -8.18
CA MET A 275 -9.05 -6.40 -9.08
C MET A 275 -8.19 -5.37 -8.35
N PHE A 276 -7.18 -4.85 -9.05
CA PHE A 276 -6.28 -3.80 -8.62
C PHE A 276 -6.49 -2.59 -9.51
N LEU A 277 -7.11 -1.56 -8.93
CA LEU A 277 -7.53 -0.35 -9.64
C LEU A 277 -6.48 0.75 -9.39
N TYR A 278 -5.82 1.22 -10.44
CA TYR A 278 -4.82 2.28 -10.40
C TYR A 278 -5.37 3.58 -10.96
N TRP A 279 -4.96 4.72 -10.41
CA TRP A 279 -5.31 6.06 -10.86
C TRP A 279 -4.06 6.94 -10.82
N HIS A 280 -3.71 7.58 -11.93
CA HIS A 280 -2.41 8.23 -12.19
C HIS A 280 -1.24 7.35 -11.79
N GLY A 281 -1.29 6.08 -12.19
CA GLY A 281 -0.29 5.07 -11.86
C GLY A 281 -0.22 4.67 -10.38
N ARG A 282 -1.11 5.19 -9.51
CA ARG A 282 -1.16 4.88 -8.06
C ARG A 282 -2.32 3.94 -7.74
N LEU A 283 -2.05 2.86 -7.02
CA LEU A 283 -3.08 1.93 -6.56
C LEU A 283 -4.13 2.64 -5.68
N ILE A 284 -5.42 2.49 -5.95
CA ILE A 284 -6.51 3.05 -5.14
C ILE A 284 -7.20 1.94 -4.37
N GLU A 285 -7.63 0.89 -5.08
CA GLU A 285 -8.27 -0.29 -4.51
C GLU A 285 -7.53 -1.56 -4.90
N ALA A 286 -7.41 -2.48 -3.95
CA ALA A 286 -6.73 -3.75 -4.14
C ALA A 286 -7.59 -4.92 -3.66
N TYR A 287 -7.52 -6.03 -4.40
CA TYR A 287 -8.38 -7.20 -4.22
C TYR A 287 -9.88 -6.85 -4.26
N LYS A 288 -10.26 -5.87 -5.08
CA LYS A 288 -11.67 -5.51 -5.27
C LYS A 288 -12.39 -6.71 -5.91
N ARG A 289 -13.41 -7.23 -5.24
CA ARG A 289 -14.18 -8.39 -5.70
C ARG A 289 -15.30 -7.92 -6.61
N VAL A 290 -15.45 -8.61 -7.74
CA VAL A 290 -16.41 -8.35 -8.81
C VAL A 290 -16.94 -9.69 -9.33
N GLY A 291 -18.11 -9.71 -9.98
CA GLY A 291 -18.70 -10.93 -10.54
C GLY A 291 -18.88 -12.05 -9.52
N GLY A 292 -18.67 -13.30 -9.97
CA GLY A 292 -18.81 -14.52 -9.17
C GLY A 292 -17.93 -14.55 -7.91
N MET A 293 -16.79 -13.82 -7.90
CA MET A 293 -15.86 -13.73 -6.76
C MET A 293 -16.46 -13.11 -5.50
N THR A 294 -17.60 -12.42 -5.63
CA THR A 294 -18.29 -11.76 -4.49
C THR A 294 -19.16 -12.74 -3.70
N HIS A 295 -19.65 -13.78 -4.37
CA HIS A 295 -20.65 -14.72 -3.83
C HIS A 295 -20.05 -16.06 -3.44
N SER A 296 -18.96 -16.48 -4.10
CA SER A 296 -18.25 -17.71 -3.78
C SER A 296 -16.79 -17.46 -3.50
N ALA A 297 -16.29 -18.11 -2.45
CA ALA A 297 -14.92 -17.97 -1.98
C ALA A 297 -13.88 -18.68 -2.88
N ASP A 298 -14.32 -19.71 -3.59
CA ASP A 298 -13.47 -20.51 -4.48
C ASP A 298 -13.50 -19.99 -5.92
N VAL A 299 -14.60 -19.33 -6.33
CA VAL A 299 -14.73 -18.75 -7.67
C VAL A 299 -13.77 -17.58 -7.81
N GLY A 300 -12.95 -17.63 -8.87
CA GLY A 300 -11.96 -16.63 -9.15
C GLY A 300 -10.73 -16.69 -8.25
N ARG A 301 -10.58 -17.68 -7.38
CA ARG A 301 -9.38 -17.84 -6.54
C ARG A 301 -8.12 -17.77 -7.41
N GLY A 302 -7.09 -17.05 -6.96
CA GLY A 302 -5.85 -16.83 -7.71
C GLY A 302 -5.96 -15.87 -8.90
N VAL A 303 -7.17 -15.50 -9.36
CA VAL A 303 -7.34 -14.55 -10.47
C VAL A 303 -7.14 -13.12 -10.00
N ILE A 304 -6.32 -12.39 -10.74
CA ILE A 304 -5.94 -11.00 -10.47
C ILE A 304 -6.23 -10.20 -11.73
N GLY A 305 -6.90 -9.06 -11.55
CA GLY A 305 -7.07 -8.08 -12.60
C GLY A 305 -6.32 -6.80 -12.29
N VAL A 306 -5.73 -6.18 -13.30
CA VAL A 306 -4.98 -4.93 -13.20
C VAL A 306 -5.55 -3.96 -14.22
N VAL A 307 -5.98 -2.79 -13.76
CA VAL A 307 -6.60 -1.75 -14.62
C VAL A 307 -6.16 -0.36 -14.19
N ASP A 308 -5.84 0.49 -15.16
CA ASP A 308 -5.67 1.93 -14.97
C ASP A 308 -6.98 2.65 -15.30
N VAL A 309 -7.60 3.24 -14.28
CA VAL A 309 -8.90 3.91 -14.37
C VAL A 309 -8.77 5.41 -14.54
N THR A 310 -7.56 5.94 -14.79
CA THR A 310 -7.29 7.38 -14.89
C THR A 310 -8.23 8.09 -15.86
N ASN A 311 -8.33 7.59 -17.10
CA ASN A 311 -9.16 8.19 -18.13
C ASN A 311 -10.65 8.15 -17.78
N LEU A 312 -11.09 7.14 -17.02
CA LEU A 312 -12.48 6.98 -16.62
C LEU A 312 -12.86 7.86 -15.42
N MET A 313 -11.93 8.05 -14.48
CA MET A 313 -12.20 8.69 -13.18
C MET A 313 -11.87 10.18 -13.13
N ASP A 314 -11.11 10.69 -14.11
CA ASP A 314 -10.86 12.11 -14.29
C ASP A 314 -11.91 12.73 -15.21
N ASP A 315 -12.61 13.76 -14.74
CA ASP A 315 -13.58 14.50 -15.55
C ASP A 315 -12.93 15.60 -16.40
N GLU A 316 -13.59 16.01 -17.47
CA GLU A 316 -13.14 17.10 -18.36
C GLU A 316 -13.07 18.44 -17.62
N ASP A 317 -13.95 18.64 -16.64
CA ASP A 317 -14.02 19.82 -15.76
C ASP A 317 -13.03 19.78 -14.57
N GLY A 318 -12.10 18.82 -14.54
CA GLY A 318 -11.13 18.66 -13.45
C GLY A 318 -11.73 18.07 -12.16
N ARG A 319 -12.99 17.63 -12.18
CA ARG A 319 -13.59 16.80 -11.13
C ARG A 319 -12.96 15.41 -11.15
N VAL A 320 -12.92 14.77 -9.98
CA VAL A 320 -12.29 13.46 -9.83
C VAL A 320 -13.15 12.59 -8.92
N TRP A 321 -13.44 11.38 -9.37
CA TRP A 321 -14.30 10.42 -8.69
C TRP A 321 -13.54 9.55 -7.68
N VAL A 322 -12.37 9.99 -7.22
CA VAL A 322 -11.56 9.35 -6.18
C VAL A 322 -11.82 10.06 -4.87
N HIS A 323 -11.96 9.32 -3.76
CA HIS A 323 -12.06 9.94 -2.45
C HIS A 323 -10.83 10.81 -2.14
N ASN A 324 -10.98 11.84 -1.30
CA ASN A 324 -9.85 12.67 -0.81
C ASN A 324 -8.73 11.83 -0.18
N ASN A 325 -9.15 10.66 0.27
CA ASN A 325 -8.40 9.69 0.99
C ASN A 325 -7.68 8.72 0.02
N LYS A 326 -8.02 8.69 -1.28
CA LYS A 326 -7.38 7.85 -2.30
C LYS A 326 -7.35 6.35 -1.97
N GLN A 327 -8.47 5.86 -1.44
CA GLN A 327 -8.68 4.44 -1.07
C GLN A 327 -9.95 3.81 -1.54
N GLY A 328 -10.70 4.59 -2.29
CA GLY A 328 -11.84 4.14 -2.99
C GLY A 328 -12.30 5.24 -3.89
N PHE A 329 -13.34 4.90 -4.64
CA PHE A 329 -14.00 5.79 -5.55
C PHE A 329 -15.31 6.27 -4.94
N GLN A 330 -15.72 7.46 -5.35
CA GLN A 330 -17.04 7.99 -5.00
C GLN A 330 -18.10 7.23 -5.78
N ASP A 331 -19.25 6.99 -5.15
CA ASP A 331 -20.41 6.40 -5.81
C ASP A 331 -20.81 7.28 -7.01
N SER A 332 -20.59 6.73 -8.20
CA SER A 332 -20.72 7.43 -9.48
C SER A 332 -21.13 6.44 -10.56
N GLU A 333 -21.77 6.93 -11.62
CA GLU A 333 -22.14 6.11 -12.77
C GLU A 333 -20.89 5.46 -13.40
N GLN A 334 -19.80 6.22 -13.50
CA GLN A 334 -18.51 5.76 -14.02
C GLN A 334 -18.00 4.54 -13.24
N TYR A 335 -18.02 4.60 -11.91
CA TYR A 335 -17.55 3.49 -11.08
C TYR A 335 -18.49 2.29 -11.13
N ALA A 336 -19.82 2.51 -11.11
CA ALA A 336 -20.79 1.41 -11.23
C ALA A 336 -20.68 0.68 -12.59
N CYS A 337 -20.54 1.41 -13.69
CA CYS A 337 -20.33 0.82 -15.02
C CYS A 337 -18.99 0.08 -15.10
N LEU A 338 -17.93 0.58 -14.45
CA LEU A 338 -16.67 -0.13 -14.32
C LEU A 338 -16.82 -1.46 -13.59
N GLU A 339 -17.48 -1.47 -12.43
CA GLU A 339 -17.71 -2.70 -11.67
C GLU A 339 -18.49 -3.74 -12.47
N GLN A 340 -19.53 -3.32 -13.19
CA GLN A 340 -20.32 -4.21 -14.06
C GLN A 340 -19.49 -4.76 -15.23
N TRP A 341 -18.68 -3.92 -15.87
CA TRP A 341 -17.82 -4.35 -16.96
C TRP A 341 -16.72 -5.30 -16.48
N LEU A 342 -16.05 -4.99 -15.37
CA LEU A 342 -15.07 -5.87 -14.74
C LEU A 342 -15.68 -7.22 -14.34
N SER A 343 -16.90 -7.21 -13.77
CA SER A 343 -17.61 -8.44 -13.38
C SER A 343 -17.77 -9.38 -14.57
N ARG A 344 -18.32 -8.89 -15.69
CA ARG A 344 -18.51 -9.70 -16.91
C ARG A 344 -17.20 -10.25 -17.44
N LYS A 345 -16.15 -9.42 -17.52
CA LYS A 345 -14.85 -9.84 -18.05
C LYS A 345 -14.14 -10.87 -17.18
N VAL A 346 -14.27 -10.74 -15.87
CA VAL A 346 -13.72 -11.71 -14.93
C VAL A 346 -14.45 -13.05 -15.01
N ASP A 347 -15.78 -13.03 -15.09
CA ASP A 347 -16.59 -14.25 -15.20
C ASP A 347 -16.31 -14.94 -16.55
N GLU A 348 -16.28 -14.20 -17.67
CA GLU A 348 -15.86 -14.71 -18.99
C GLU A 348 -14.46 -15.35 -18.94
N TYR A 349 -13.50 -14.71 -18.27
CA TYR A 349 -12.15 -15.25 -18.11
C TYR A 349 -12.16 -16.52 -17.26
N TRP A 350 -12.92 -16.55 -16.16
CA TRP A 350 -13.01 -17.71 -15.30
C TRP A 350 -13.61 -18.91 -16.03
N ASP A 351 -14.73 -18.69 -16.73
CA ASP A 351 -15.45 -19.73 -17.46
C ASP A 351 -14.56 -20.40 -18.51
N ASN A 352 -13.81 -19.59 -19.26
CA ASN A 352 -12.93 -20.05 -20.34
C ASN A 352 -11.69 -20.80 -19.85
N ASN A 353 -11.22 -20.53 -18.63
CA ASN A 353 -9.93 -21.06 -18.14
C ASN A 353 -10.06 -22.11 -17.03
N PHE A 354 -11.19 -22.15 -16.29
CA PHE A 354 -11.32 -22.96 -15.08
C PHE A 354 -12.64 -23.74 -14.97
N ASP A 355 -13.74 -23.30 -15.60
CA ASP A 355 -15.02 -24.03 -15.54
C ASP A 355 -15.15 -25.14 -16.60
N ALA A 356 -14.18 -25.28 -17.51
CA ALA A 356 -14.05 -26.48 -18.33
C ALA A 356 -13.71 -27.68 -17.44
N LEU A 357 -14.75 -28.31 -16.88
CA LEU A 357 -14.71 -29.54 -16.09
C LEU A 357 -14.27 -30.72 -16.96
N GLU A 358 -12.98 -30.85 -17.26
CA GLU A 358 -12.39 -32.17 -17.44
C GLU A 358 -12.10 -32.75 -16.05
N LEU A 359 -13.09 -33.45 -15.50
CA LEU A 359 -12.95 -34.27 -14.30
C LEU A 359 -11.96 -35.41 -14.54
N ASN A 360 -10.66 -35.14 -14.43
CA ASN A 360 -9.67 -36.20 -14.29
C ASN A 360 -9.50 -36.52 -12.80
N LYS A 361 -10.16 -37.58 -12.33
CA LYS A 361 -10.17 -38.06 -10.94
C LYS A 361 -8.84 -38.71 -10.48
N ASP A 362 -7.74 -38.42 -11.15
CA ASP A 362 -6.41 -38.88 -10.78
C ASP A 362 -5.56 -37.68 -10.33
N ASN A 363 -5.53 -37.39 -9.03
CA ASN A 363 -4.51 -36.58 -8.32
C ASN A 363 -3.74 -35.56 -9.18
N CYS A 364 -4.34 -34.40 -9.46
CA CYS A 364 -3.67 -33.32 -10.19
C CYS A 364 -2.72 -32.54 -9.27
N VAL A 365 -1.42 -32.81 -9.37
CA VAL A 365 -0.36 -31.88 -8.96
C VAL A 365 -0.06 -30.99 -10.17
N PHE A 366 -0.50 -29.75 -10.15
CA PHE A 366 -0.14 -28.77 -11.19
C PHE A 366 1.35 -28.42 -11.07
N LYS A 367 2.13 -28.76 -12.09
CA LYS A 367 3.54 -28.35 -12.26
C LYS A 367 3.62 -27.30 -13.37
N PRO A 368 4.53 -26.32 -13.27
CA PRO A 368 4.79 -25.38 -14.36
C PRO A 368 5.30 -26.13 -15.61
N ASP A 369 4.94 -25.65 -16.81
CA ASP A 369 5.36 -26.24 -18.09
C ASP A 369 6.88 -26.37 -18.22
N HIS A 370 7.61 -25.43 -17.60
CA HIS A 370 9.06 -25.39 -17.52
C HIS A 370 9.48 -24.74 -16.20
N GLU A 371 10.41 -25.37 -15.46
CA GLU A 371 11.08 -24.72 -14.32
C GLU A 371 12.27 -23.90 -14.82
N TRP A 372 12.54 -22.76 -14.20
CA TRP A 372 13.61 -21.84 -14.61
C TRP A 372 14.62 -21.65 -13.48
N VAL A 373 15.90 -21.53 -13.85
CA VAL A 373 16.97 -21.19 -12.93
C VAL A 373 17.74 -19.98 -13.46
N GLN A 374 18.07 -19.05 -12.57
CA GLN A 374 18.89 -17.88 -12.89
C GLN A 374 20.35 -18.21 -12.60
N CYS A 375 21.25 -17.92 -13.55
CA CYS A 375 22.67 -18.04 -13.29
C CYS A 375 23.17 -16.90 -12.38
N ASP A 376 23.86 -17.24 -11.31
CA ASP A 376 24.41 -16.25 -10.36
C ASP A 376 25.54 -15.40 -10.94
N LYS A 377 26.27 -15.91 -11.95
CA LYS A 377 27.34 -15.17 -12.64
C LYS A 377 26.83 -14.19 -13.70
N CYS A 378 25.99 -14.65 -14.62
CA CYS A 378 25.59 -13.84 -15.79
C CYS A 378 24.15 -13.32 -15.74
N ARG A 379 23.39 -13.68 -14.69
CA ARG A 379 22.00 -13.24 -14.44
C ARG A 379 20.97 -13.63 -15.52
N LYS A 380 21.38 -14.36 -16.55
CA LYS A 380 20.52 -14.94 -17.59
C LYS A 380 19.74 -16.13 -17.05
N TRP A 381 18.51 -16.29 -17.53
CA TRP A 381 17.63 -17.39 -17.19
C TRP A 381 17.83 -18.58 -18.11
N ARG A 382 17.84 -19.77 -17.51
CA ARG A 382 17.98 -21.07 -18.18
C ARG A 382 16.78 -21.95 -17.84
N ILE A 383 16.27 -22.64 -18.86
CA ILE A 383 15.20 -23.62 -18.71
C ILE A 383 15.78 -24.88 -18.12
N LEU A 384 15.21 -25.35 -17.01
CA LEU A 384 15.53 -26.66 -16.46
C LEU A 384 14.81 -27.75 -17.28
N PRO A 385 15.47 -28.89 -17.56
CA PRO A 385 14.81 -30.03 -18.16
C PRO A 385 13.61 -30.49 -17.35
N THR A 386 12.57 -30.94 -18.04
CA THR A 386 11.27 -31.32 -17.46
C THR A 386 11.35 -32.52 -16.50
N ASP A 387 12.45 -33.26 -16.48
CA ASP A 387 12.77 -34.39 -15.60
C ASP A 387 13.66 -34.01 -14.41
N PHE A 388 14.13 -32.76 -14.35
CA PHE A 388 15.00 -32.28 -13.28
C PHE A 388 14.18 -31.78 -12.09
N ASP A 389 14.59 -32.12 -10.87
CA ASP A 389 13.97 -31.60 -9.64
C ASP A 389 14.71 -30.34 -9.20
N SER A 390 14.05 -29.18 -9.27
CA SER A 390 14.61 -27.89 -8.84
C SER A 390 15.16 -27.90 -7.41
N ARG A 391 14.65 -28.76 -6.52
CA ARG A 391 15.14 -28.90 -5.13
C ARG A 391 16.53 -29.53 -5.02
N LYS A 392 17.03 -30.16 -6.09
CA LYS A 392 18.40 -30.71 -6.16
C LYS A 392 19.41 -29.66 -6.61
N LEU A 393 18.98 -28.43 -6.95
CA LEU A 393 19.90 -27.36 -7.28
C LEU A 393 20.61 -26.85 -6.02
N PRO A 394 21.92 -26.55 -6.12
CA PRO A 394 22.62 -25.83 -5.07
C PRO A 394 22.08 -24.40 -4.93
N LEU A 395 22.32 -23.79 -3.76
CA LEU A 395 21.92 -22.40 -3.48
C LEU A 395 22.54 -21.39 -4.45
N GLU A 396 23.75 -21.65 -4.93
CA GLU A 396 24.40 -20.89 -6.00
C GLU A 396 24.51 -21.78 -7.25
N TRP A 397 23.96 -21.32 -8.36
CA TRP A 397 23.91 -22.07 -9.61
C TRP A 397 24.47 -21.29 -10.79
N PHE A 398 25.29 -21.95 -11.61
CA PHE A 398 25.95 -21.35 -12.76
C PHE A 398 25.64 -22.11 -14.04
N CYS A 399 25.65 -21.42 -15.20
CA CYS A 399 25.35 -22.02 -16.51
C CYS A 399 26.15 -23.31 -16.79
N PHE A 400 27.40 -23.40 -16.34
CA PHE A 400 28.25 -24.57 -16.57
C PHE A 400 27.86 -25.80 -15.73
N MET A 401 26.96 -25.64 -14.76
CA MET A 401 26.50 -26.72 -13.88
C MET A 401 25.35 -27.51 -14.52
N LYS A 402 25.18 -28.75 -14.06
CA LYS A 402 23.97 -29.53 -14.39
C LYS A 402 22.73 -28.80 -13.84
N PRO A 403 21.59 -28.80 -14.55
CA PRO A 403 21.33 -29.56 -15.76
C PRO A 403 21.63 -28.85 -17.09
N PHE A 404 21.95 -27.54 -17.10
CA PHE A 404 22.15 -26.75 -18.34
C PHE A 404 23.48 -27.07 -19.05
N LYS A 405 24.59 -27.16 -18.30
CA LYS A 405 25.96 -27.41 -18.82
C LYS A 405 26.38 -26.52 -20.02
N GLY A 406 25.94 -25.27 -20.05
CA GLY A 406 26.29 -24.30 -21.09
C GLY A 406 27.28 -23.23 -20.59
N GLN A 407 27.46 -22.19 -21.39
CA GLN A 407 28.32 -21.05 -21.06
C GLN A 407 27.50 -19.79 -20.78
N CYS A 408 28.09 -18.85 -20.04
CA CYS A 408 27.47 -17.55 -19.78
C CYS A 408 27.34 -16.69 -21.05
N SER A 409 28.13 -16.98 -22.08
CA SER A 409 28.07 -16.36 -23.41
C SER A 409 26.79 -16.72 -24.16
N ASP A 410 26.22 -17.92 -23.95
CA ASP A 410 25.02 -18.38 -24.66
C ASP A 410 23.87 -17.37 -24.51
N SER A 411 23.13 -17.15 -25.60
CA SER A 411 21.95 -16.29 -25.61
C SER A 411 20.92 -16.76 -24.58
N GLU A 412 20.22 -15.82 -23.97
CA GLU A 412 19.18 -16.15 -23.00
C GLU A 412 18.02 -16.87 -23.69
N GLN A 413 17.58 -17.99 -23.10
CA GLN A 413 16.50 -18.78 -23.66
C GLN A 413 15.19 -18.00 -23.51
N LYS A 414 14.46 -17.84 -24.61
CA LYS A 414 13.15 -17.20 -24.65
C LYS A 414 12.10 -18.27 -24.92
N MET A 415 10.90 -18.12 -24.36
CA MET A 415 9.78 -19.00 -24.73
C MET A 415 9.44 -18.78 -26.20
N ALA A 416 9.34 -19.87 -26.97
CA ALA A 416 8.79 -19.80 -28.32
C ALA A 416 7.30 -19.45 -28.22
N PRO A 417 6.78 -18.50 -29.02
CA PRO A 417 5.35 -18.26 -29.09
C PRO A 417 4.65 -19.51 -29.62
N GLY A 418 3.66 -20.04 -28.88
CA GLY A 418 2.65 -20.94 -29.45
C GLY A 418 2.95 -22.45 -29.48
N ILE A 419 3.83 -23.01 -28.63
CA ILE A 419 3.95 -24.48 -28.52
C ILE A 419 3.42 -24.97 -27.17
N VAL A 420 2.28 -25.65 -27.25
CA VAL A 420 1.64 -26.44 -26.19
C VAL A 420 2.38 -27.77 -26.06
N ASN A 421 2.95 -28.06 -24.90
CA ASN A 421 3.37 -29.43 -24.56
C ASN A 421 2.35 -30.01 -23.59
N VAL A 422 1.50 -30.92 -24.09
CA VAL A 422 0.64 -31.76 -23.25
C VAL A 422 1.55 -32.68 -22.43
N SER A 423 1.55 -32.52 -21.11
CA SER A 423 2.36 -33.35 -20.23
C SER A 423 1.79 -34.77 -20.13
N THR A 424 2.60 -35.76 -20.52
CA THR A 424 2.36 -37.18 -20.24
C THR A 424 2.88 -37.53 -18.83
N LYS A 425 2.16 -38.41 -18.10
CA LYS A 425 2.50 -38.90 -16.76
C LYS A 425 3.99 -39.31 -16.69
N ARG A 426 4.77 -38.65 -15.84
CA ARG A 426 6.14 -39.05 -15.49
C ARG A 426 6.17 -39.69 -14.12
N SER A 427 6.51 -40.98 -14.09
CA SER A 427 6.76 -41.77 -12.88
C SER A 427 7.95 -41.20 -12.11
N GLY A 428 7.79 -41.01 -10.79
CA GLY A 428 8.88 -40.55 -9.93
C GLY A 428 8.46 -40.15 -8.51
N TYR A 429 7.16 -39.96 -8.25
CA TYR A 429 6.63 -39.69 -6.92
C TYR A 429 5.65 -40.79 -6.53
N ALA A 430 6.17 -41.95 -6.15
CA ALA A 430 5.38 -42.97 -5.49
C ALA A 430 5.06 -42.49 -4.06
N CYS A 431 3.79 -42.23 -3.79
CA CYS A 431 3.30 -41.88 -2.46
C CYS A 431 3.43 -43.09 -1.53
N LEU A 432 4.25 -42.96 -0.49
CA LEU A 432 4.15 -43.81 0.70
C LEU A 432 3.03 -43.28 1.59
N LEU A 433 1.80 -43.73 1.34
CA LEU A 433 0.78 -43.82 2.39
C LEU A 433 0.00 -45.12 2.15
N LYS A 434 0.39 -46.15 2.92
CA LYS A 434 -0.31 -47.42 3.04
C LYS A 434 -1.36 -47.33 4.15
N ASP A 435 -2.51 -47.93 3.83
CA ASP A 435 -3.38 -48.74 4.67
C ASP A 435 -4.01 -48.13 5.93
N SER A 436 -5.34 -47.96 5.89
CA SER A 436 -6.22 -48.69 6.81
C SER A 436 -7.71 -48.63 6.40
N ASN A 437 -8.13 -49.71 5.74
CA ASN A 437 -9.38 -50.47 5.82
C ASN A 437 -10.78 -49.81 5.76
N ASP A 438 -11.47 -50.17 4.68
CA ASP A 438 -12.91 -50.40 4.58
C ASP A 438 -13.46 -51.38 5.64
N LYS A 439 -14.65 -51.06 6.18
CA LYS A 439 -15.69 -52.06 6.46
C LYS A 439 -17.09 -51.51 6.11
N LYS A 440 -17.81 -52.32 5.34
CA LYS A 440 -19.16 -52.15 4.78
C LYS A 440 -20.28 -52.40 5.82
N LEU A 441 -21.37 -51.62 5.64
CA LEU A 441 -22.82 -51.88 5.76
C LEU A 441 -23.38 -53.08 6.58
N GLU A 442 -24.38 -52.83 7.45
CA GLU A 442 -25.83 -53.14 7.27
C GLU A 442 -26.65 -52.93 8.57
N GLY A 443 -27.96 -52.57 8.48
CA GLY A 443 -28.91 -52.77 9.60
C GLY A 443 -30.14 -51.84 9.76
N VAL A 444 -31.20 -52.07 8.98
CA VAL A 444 -32.67 -52.09 9.32
C VAL A 444 -33.45 -50.87 9.90
N ARG A 445 -34.68 -50.76 9.35
CA ARG A 445 -35.87 -49.87 9.45
C ARG A 445 -36.63 -49.68 10.79
N LYS A 446 -37.32 -48.51 10.86
CA LYS A 446 -38.67 -48.14 11.43
C LYS A 446 -38.85 -48.19 12.97
N THR A 447 -39.60 -47.36 13.71
CA THR A 447 -40.67 -46.35 13.48
C THR A 447 -40.95 -45.53 14.77
N SER A 448 -41.37 -44.27 14.59
CA SER A 448 -42.35 -43.44 15.37
C SER A 448 -42.22 -43.17 16.89
N GLY A 449 -42.26 -41.88 17.26
CA GLY A 449 -43.17 -41.37 18.32
C GLY A 449 -42.69 -40.19 19.20
N ALA A 450 -43.33 -39.02 19.00
CA ALA A 450 -43.42 -37.80 19.85
C ALA A 450 -42.17 -36.91 20.02
N GLY A 451 -42.20 -35.58 19.84
CA GLY A 451 -43.30 -34.66 19.53
C GLY A 451 -42.74 -33.25 19.23
N PHE A 452 -43.43 -32.54 18.34
CA PHE A 452 -43.21 -31.14 18.01
C PHE A 452 -43.63 -30.22 19.16
N ARG A 453 -42.82 -29.20 19.50
CA ARG A 453 -43.31 -27.93 20.06
C ARG A 453 -42.65 -26.78 19.33
N VAL A 454 -43.49 -26.08 18.57
CA VAL A 454 -43.28 -24.72 18.08
C VAL A 454 -43.43 -23.77 19.26
N TRP A 455 -42.49 -22.85 19.45
CA TRP A 455 -42.73 -21.62 20.22
C TRP A 455 -42.40 -20.43 19.33
N ASN A 456 -43.40 -19.54 19.24
CA ASN A 456 -43.39 -18.29 18.49
C ASN A 456 -42.45 -17.25 19.10
N LEU A 457 -42.02 -16.33 18.23
CA LEU A 457 -41.48 -15.01 18.54
C LEU A 457 -42.37 -14.28 19.56
N GLU A 458 -41.83 -13.98 20.74
CA GLU A 458 -41.79 -12.67 21.42
C GLU A 458 -41.25 -12.88 22.84
N GLU A 459 -40.52 -11.87 23.35
CA GLU A 459 -39.92 -11.80 24.70
C GLU A 459 -38.62 -12.59 24.95
N LEU A 460 -37.52 -12.05 24.43
CA LEU A 460 -36.25 -11.94 25.17
C LEU A 460 -35.49 -10.69 24.68
N ARG A 461 -36.08 -9.51 24.95
CA ARG A 461 -35.32 -8.27 25.07
C ARG A 461 -34.82 -8.19 26.50
N THR A 462 -33.53 -8.45 26.72
CA THR A 462 -32.63 -7.58 27.49
C THR A 462 -31.23 -8.19 27.52
N GLN A 463 -30.23 -7.34 27.28
CA GLN A 463 -28.79 -7.61 27.37
C GLN A 463 -28.14 -8.40 26.24
N GLU A 464 -27.95 -7.77 25.07
CA GLU A 464 -26.71 -7.94 24.30
C GLU A 464 -26.29 -6.61 23.68
N GLY A 465 -25.05 -6.22 23.92
CA GLY A 465 -24.44 -4.97 23.47
C GLY A 465 -24.10 -5.02 21.98
N LEU A 466 -24.37 -3.90 21.31
CA LEU A 466 -24.09 -3.60 19.90
C LEU A 466 -22.69 -4.06 19.45
N GLY A 467 -22.63 -5.18 18.73
CA GLY A 467 -21.48 -5.58 17.92
C GLY A 467 -21.45 -4.81 16.61
N LEU A 468 -20.67 -3.72 16.56
CA LEU A 468 -20.45 -2.93 15.34
C LEU A 468 -19.27 -3.51 14.53
N SER A 469 -19.52 -3.85 13.27
CA SER A 469 -18.50 -4.23 12.27
C SER A 469 -17.84 -2.96 11.70
N TYR A 470 -16.50 -2.94 11.62
CA TYR A 470 -15.70 -1.81 11.10
C TYR A 470 -14.79 -2.29 9.96
N SER A 471 -14.79 -1.63 8.80
CA SER A 471 -13.84 -1.86 7.69
C SER A 471 -12.77 -0.75 7.67
N LEU A 472 -11.49 -1.10 7.41
CA LEU A 472 -10.37 -0.15 7.32
C LEU A 472 -9.96 0.13 5.86
N GLY A 473 -9.59 1.38 5.52
CA GLY A 473 -9.11 1.83 4.19
C GLY A 473 -7.85 2.73 4.26
N MET A 474 -6.90 2.63 3.31
CA MET A 474 -5.48 3.11 3.33
C MET A 474 -5.08 4.51 2.74
N VAL A 475 -5.23 5.63 3.41
CA VAL A 475 -5.32 6.92 2.69
C VAL A 475 -4.00 7.55 2.13
N VAL A 476 -3.97 8.04 0.88
CA VAL A 476 -2.79 8.69 0.23
C VAL A 476 -2.93 10.20 0.15
N LEU A 477 -1.82 10.94 0.32
CA LEU A 477 -1.78 12.32 -0.10
C LEU A 477 -0.45 12.85 -0.63
N CYS A 478 -0.59 13.97 -1.34
CA CYS A 478 0.43 14.63 -2.12
C CYS A 478 0.50 16.08 -1.64
N VAL A 479 1.71 16.62 -1.59
CA VAL A 479 1.95 18.04 -1.40
C VAL A 479 2.66 18.55 -2.62
N THR A 480 2.21 19.70 -3.08
CA THR A 480 2.75 20.38 -4.24
C THR A 480 2.69 21.86 -4.00
N SER A 481 3.73 22.50 -4.48
CA SER A 481 3.86 23.93 -4.65
C SER A 481 4.74 24.14 -5.88
N GLU A 482 4.70 25.36 -6.40
CA GLU A 482 5.02 25.73 -7.78
C GLU A 482 6.24 25.01 -8.38
N GLY A 483 5.96 24.16 -9.37
CA GLY A 483 6.98 23.52 -10.21
C GLY A 483 7.38 22.10 -9.82
N ASN A 484 6.96 21.56 -8.67
CA ASN A 484 7.52 20.30 -8.17
C ASN A 484 6.52 19.20 -7.78
N THR A 485 6.78 17.97 -8.22
CA THR A 485 5.99 16.76 -7.90
C THR A 485 6.66 15.99 -6.76
N ARG A 486 5.97 15.77 -5.63
CA ARG A 486 6.42 14.91 -4.52
C ARG A 486 5.31 14.05 -3.92
N ILE A 487 5.66 12.82 -3.54
CA ILE A 487 4.73 11.77 -3.05
C ILE A 487 5.21 11.28 -1.67
N PHE A 488 4.31 11.29 -0.67
CA PHE A 488 4.53 10.76 0.69
C PHE A 488 3.38 9.80 1.11
N TRP A 489 3.64 8.86 2.03
CA TRP A 489 2.83 7.64 2.27
C TRP A 489 2.22 7.54 3.69
N PHE A 490 0.92 7.23 3.86
CA PHE A 490 0.27 7.10 5.19
C PHE A 490 -0.94 6.10 5.26
N LEU A 491 -1.43 5.75 6.47
CA LEU A 491 -2.35 4.64 6.81
C LEU A 491 -3.45 5.06 7.84
N ILE A 492 -4.76 4.76 7.66
CA ILE A 492 -5.89 5.08 8.59
C ILE A 492 -6.93 3.93 8.72
N SER A 493 -7.65 3.87 9.86
CA SER A 493 -8.82 3.03 10.20
C SER A 493 -10.16 3.83 10.23
N ALA A 494 -11.31 3.25 9.85
CA ALA A 494 -12.62 3.94 9.87
C ALA A 494 -13.65 3.42 10.91
N ILE A 495 -14.65 4.27 11.20
CA ILE A 495 -15.77 4.29 12.20
C ILE A 495 -17.05 3.63 11.58
N PRO A 496 -18.09 3.15 12.32
CA PRO A 496 -18.94 2.02 11.91
C PRO A 496 -20.12 2.38 10.98
N SER A 497 -20.61 1.37 10.25
CA SER A 497 -21.52 1.45 9.08
C SER A 497 -23.02 1.48 9.37
N THR A 498 -23.47 2.06 10.48
CA THR A 498 -24.91 2.18 10.78
C THR A 498 -25.24 3.60 11.23
N ALA A 499 -25.26 4.54 10.28
CA ALA A 499 -25.94 5.81 10.45
C ALA A 499 -26.66 6.10 9.13
N ASP A 500 -27.98 6.21 9.21
CA ASP A 500 -28.86 6.53 8.08
C ASP A 500 -28.34 7.71 7.26
N TYR A 501 -28.44 7.56 5.94
CA TYR A 501 -28.15 8.59 4.95
C TYR A 501 -29.03 9.83 5.16
N LYS A 502 -28.54 10.77 5.97
CA LYS A 502 -28.83 12.20 5.84
C LYS A 502 -27.49 12.92 5.88
N SER A 503 -27.30 13.86 4.95
CA SER A 503 -26.12 14.72 4.81
C SER A 503 -25.37 14.91 6.12
N ILE A 504 -24.24 14.21 6.30
CA ILE A 504 -23.41 14.37 7.50
C ILE A 504 -22.83 15.79 7.43
N LYS A 505 -23.41 16.69 8.22
CA LYS A 505 -22.83 18.01 8.47
C LYS A 505 -21.51 17.78 9.19
N TYR A 506 -20.51 18.61 8.89
CA TYR A 506 -19.14 18.57 9.45
C TYR A 506 -19.08 18.71 11.00
N GLU A 507 -20.22 18.78 11.68
CA GLU A 507 -20.38 18.97 13.12
C GLU A 507 -20.29 17.65 13.92
N ASP A 508 -20.36 16.48 13.28
CA ASP A 508 -20.39 15.18 13.97
C ASP A 508 -19.02 14.48 14.13
N ALA A 509 -17.92 15.14 13.74
CA ALA A 509 -16.57 14.63 13.97
C ALA A 509 -16.20 14.65 15.47
N LYS A 510 -15.83 13.50 16.03
CA LYS A 510 -15.37 13.27 17.44
C LYS A 510 -14.03 13.95 17.81
N PHE A 511 -13.53 14.91 17.03
CA PHE A 511 -12.23 15.56 17.23
C PHE A 511 -12.37 17.08 17.40
N PRO A 512 -12.24 17.62 18.62
CA PRO A 512 -12.34 19.06 18.90
C PRO A 512 -11.33 19.91 18.11
N ALA A 513 -10.17 19.36 17.77
CA ALA A 513 -9.11 20.07 17.02
C ALA A 513 -9.51 20.37 15.57
N LEU A 514 -10.29 19.49 14.92
CA LEU A 514 -10.74 19.66 13.54
C LEU A 514 -11.88 20.70 13.41
N LYS A 515 -12.65 20.93 14.49
CA LYS A 515 -13.69 21.97 14.54
C LYS A 515 -13.11 23.39 14.62
N ARG A 516 -11.91 23.56 15.21
CA ARG A 516 -11.28 24.86 15.47
C ARG A 516 -10.57 25.45 14.23
N LEU A 517 -10.08 24.58 13.35
CA LEU A 517 -9.38 24.94 12.10
C LEU A 517 -10.24 25.72 11.07
N ARG A 518 -11.57 25.70 11.17
CA ARG A 518 -12.47 26.39 10.23
C ARG A 518 -12.61 27.89 10.50
N LYS A 519 -12.35 28.35 11.74
CA LYS A 519 -12.46 29.77 12.08
C LYS A 519 -11.15 30.46 11.71
N GLY A 520 -11.02 30.86 10.45
CA GLY A 520 -9.85 31.54 9.88
C GLY A 520 -9.52 32.87 10.55
N LEU A 521 -8.89 32.82 11.72
CA LEU A 521 -8.26 33.95 12.38
C LEU A 521 -6.75 33.67 12.44
N TRP A 522 -6.09 33.94 11.33
CA TRP A 522 -4.64 34.04 11.28
C TRP A 522 -4.25 35.40 11.86
N LYS A 523 -3.35 35.42 12.85
CA LYS A 523 -2.53 36.62 13.13
C LYS A 523 -1.10 36.28 12.73
N GLN A 524 -0.55 37.13 11.86
CA GLN A 524 0.86 37.18 11.46
C GLN A 524 1.76 37.47 12.65
#